data_AF-A0AA88JG78-F1
#
_entry.id   AF-A0AA88JG78-F1
#
_cell.length_a   1.000
_cell.length_b   1.000
_cell.length_c   1.000
_cell.angle_alpha   90.00
_cell.angle_beta   90.00
_cell.angle_gamma   90.00
#
_symmetry.space_group_name_H-M   'P 1'
#
loop_
_entity.id
_entity.type
_entity.pdbx_description
1 polymer ?
#
loop_
_entity_poly.entity_id
_entity_poly.type
_entity_poly.pdbx_seq_one_letter_code
_entity_poly.pdbx_strand_id
1 'polypeptide(L)'
;MTVQMRRDVTTMSWQDFVSEFRTIYFNREILAAQQDEFTSLRQGTMTVMEAINKFEQLARLCPELVPGETEKVRLMMKMFRSDIAKQVSAGDSPPTRVSDCISRAIRAEYWINRDKDERAQFFKVKKEEKAMGKQTQPRQNYEMNQKGQPRNFAQSSKQFGRNKRKENTSGQRNYPQKKIARGNEVACSPGKA
;
A
#
# COMPACT_ATOMS: atom_id res chain seq x y z
N MET A 1 -11.97 55.24 20.29
CA MET A 1 -12.22 54.04 19.47
C MET A 1 -13.58 53.49 19.85
N THR A 2 -14.60 53.65 19.00
CA THR A 2 -15.92 53.07 19.21
C THR A 2 -15.89 51.62 18.73
N VAL A 3 -16.07 50.67 19.65
CA VAL A 3 -16.28 49.26 19.29
C VAL A 3 -17.67 49.18 18.66
N GLN A 4 -17.71 49.01 17.34
CA GLN A 4 -18.93 48.76 16.60
C GLN A 4 -19.34 47.31 16.83
N MET A 5 -20.44 47.08 17.55
CA MET A 5 -21.06 45.76 17.66
C MET A 5 -21.55 45.35 16.28
N ARG A 6 -20.92 44.35 15.64
CA ARG A 6 -21.29 43.88 14.29
C ARG A 6 -22.68 43.24 14.25
N ARG A 7 -23.17 42.69 15.36
CA ARG A 7 -24.50 42.09 15.53
C ARG A 7 -24.97 42.17 16.99
N ASP A 8 -26.28 42.07 17.16
CA ASP A 8 -26.92 41.98 18.48
C ASP A 8 -26.83 40.56 19.03
N VAL A 9 -26.02 40.39 20.08
CA VAL A 9 -25.79 39.10 20.75
C VAL A 9 -27.07 38.58 21.42
N THR A 10 -28.04 39.45 21.74
CA THR A 10 -29.27 39.07 22.47
C THR A 10 -30.30 38.34 21.60
N THR A 11 -30.22 38.48 20.28
CA THR A 11 -31.10 37.80 19.30
C THR A 11 -30.41 36.65 18.57
N MET A 12 -29.14 36.39 18.90
CA MET A 12 -28.27 35.49 18.17
C MET A 12 -28.49 34.04 18.59
N SER A 13 -28.78 33.16 17.63
CA SER A 13 -28.84 31.73 17.91
C SER A 13 -27.44 31.15 18.11
N TRP A 14 -27.35 30.00 18.79
CA TRP A 14 -26.09 29.26 18.92
C TRP A 14 -25.48 28.90 17.56
N GLN A 15 -26.32 28.61 16.55
CA GLN A 15 -25.87 28.29 15.20
C GLN A 15 -25.26 29.51 14.49
N ASP A 16 -25.84 30.69 14.68
CA ASP A 16 -25.29 31.94 14.18
C ASP A 16 -23.92 32.22 14.83
N PHE A 17 -23.80 31.98 16.13
CA PHE A 17 -22.52 32.09 16.85
C PHE A 17 -21.46 31.17 16.30
N VAL A 18 -21.77 29.89 16.14
CA VAL A 18 -20.81 28.93 15.59
C VAL A 18 -20.42 29.32 14.17
N SER A 19 -21.36 29.79 13.34
CA SER A 19 -21.09 30.24 11.96
C SER A 19 -20.17 31.47 11.93
N GLU A 20 -20.46 32.47 12.76
CA GLU A 20 -19.69 33.71 12.82
C GLU A 20 -18.32 33.50 13.44
N PHE A 21 -18.25 32.70 14.51
CA PHE A 21 -17.01 32.25 15.13
C PHE A 21 -16.14 31.49 14.11
N ARG A 22 -16.71 30.57 13.34
CA ARG A 22 -15.98 29.90 12.25
C ARG A 22 -15.51 30.89 11.20
N THR A 23 -16.35 31.85 10.80
CA THR A 23 -15.97 32.84 9.80
C THR A 23 -14.80 33.74 10.26
N ILE A 24 -14.76 34.09 11.54
CA ILE A 24 -13.76 35.00 12.12
C ILE A 24 -12.47 34.27 12.50
N TYR A 25 -12.56 33.07 13.06
CA TYR A 25 -11.41 32.34 13.61
C TYR A 25 -10.92 31.20 12.72
N PHE A 26 -11.78 30.64 11.87
CA PHE A 26 -11.42 29.70 10.81
C PHE A 26 -11.44 30.44 9.47
N ASN A 27 -10.38 31.21 9.21
CA ASN A 27 -10.17 31.83 7.90
C ASN A 27 -10.43 30.79 6.79
N ARG A 28 -11.13 31.18 5.72
CA ARG A 28 -11.39 30.29 4.56
C ARG A 28 -10.12 29.61 4.07
N GLU A 29 -8.99 30.28 4.15
CA GLU A 29 -7.65 29.77 3.82
C GLU A 29 -7.19 28.64 4.74
N ILE A 30 -7.44 28.75 6.05
CA ILE A 30 -7.12 27.68 7.01
C ILE A 30 -8.00 26.47 6.75
N LEU A 31 -9.31 26.67 6.52
CA LEU A 31 -10.22 25.57 6.17
C LEU A 31 -9.82 24.91 4.85
N ALA A 32 -9.47 25.69 3.83
CA ALA A 32 -8.98 25.16 2.56
C ALA A 32 -7.70 24.34 2.77
N ALA A 33 -6.74 24.84 3.55
CA ALA A 33 -5.53 24.09 3.87
C ALA A 33 -5.82 22.77 4.62
N GLN A 34 -6.78 22.76 5.55
CA GLN A 34 -7.20 21.54 6.25
C GLN A 34 -7.91 20.55 5.31
N GLN A 35 -8.72 21.04 4.36
CA GLN A 35 -9.33 20.20 3.32
C GLN A 35 -8.29 19.60 2.37
N ASP A 36 -7.29 20.39 1.98
CA ASP A 36 -6.16 19.94 1.16
C ASP A 36 -5.34 18.90 1.91
N GLU A 37 -5.06 19.12 3.19
CA GLU A 37 -4.40 18.13 4.05
C GLU A 37 -5.21 16.83 4.12
N PHE A 38 -6.53 16.92 4.29
CA PHE A 38 -7.38 15.73 4.38
C PHE A 38 -7.46 14.94 3.06
N THR A 39 -7.61 15.64 1.93
CA THR A 39 -7.70 14.99 0.61
C THR A 39 -6.36 14.39 0.16
N SER A 40 -5.26 14.99 0.57
CA SER A 40 -3.90 14.50 0.35
C SER A 40 -3.41 13.50 1.40
N LEU A 41 -4.17 13.28 2.49
CA LEU A 41 -3.78 12.36 3.56
C LEU A 41 -3.49 10.96 3.02
N ARG A 42 -2.28 10.47 3.27
CA ARG A 42 -1.86 9.10 3.02
C ARG A 42 -1.22 8.54 4.28
N GLN A 43 -1.40 7.25 4.51
CA GLN A 43 -0.80 6.54 5.64
C GLN A 43 0.74 6.67 5.63
N GLY A 44 1.38 6.54 4.48
CA GLY A 44 2.83 6.69 4.36
C GLY A 44 3.59 5.73 5.27
N THR A 45 4.43 6.27 6.15
CA THR A 45 5.20 5.50 7.16
C THR A 45 4.48 5.35 8.50
N MET A 46 3.31 5.98 8.67
CA MET A 46 2.51 5.85 9.88
C MET A 46 1.95 4.43 10.00
N THR A 47 1.79 3.98 11.24
CA THR A 47 0.97 2.81 11.54
C THR A 47 -0.49 3.07 11.13
N VAL A 48 -1.27 2.00 10.97
CA VAL A 48 -2.70 2.12 10.67
C VAL A 48 -3.41 2.98 11.72
N MET A 49 -3.07 2.79 13.01
CA MET A 49 -3.70 3.54 14.10
C MET A 49 -3.35 5.02 14.11
N GLU A 50 -2.08 5.38 13.87
CA GLU A 50 -1.68 6.79 13.77
C GLU A 50 -2.37 7.47 12.58
N ALA A 51 -2.45 6.79 11.45
CA ALA A 51 -3.13 7.31 10.27
C ALA A 51 -4.63 7.49 10.49
N ILE A 52 -5.29 6.56 11.20
CA ILE A 52 -6.70 6.69 11.61
C ILE A 52 -6.87 7.88 12.56
N ASN A 53 -6.02 8.02 13.57
CA ASN A 53 -6.12 9.13 14.52
C ASN A 53 -5.97 10.48 13.82
N LYS A 54 -5.06 10.59 12.85
CA LYS A 54 -4.91 11.80 12.03
C LYS A 54 -6.13 12.03 11.13
N PHE A 55 -6.64 10.97 10.52
CA PHE A 55 -7.87 11.01 9.72
C PHE A 55 -9.05 11.53 10.55
N GLU A 56 -9.23 11.05 11.78
CA GLU A 56 -10.34 11.48 12.64
C GLU A 56 -10.24 12.94 13.08
N GLN A 57 -9.02 13.43 13.32
CA GLN A 57 -8.78 14.84 13.62
C GLN A 57 -9.22 15.72 12.46
N LEU A 58 -8.79 15.38 11.24
CA LEU A 58 -9.15 16.13 10.04
C LEU A 58 -10.64 16.00 9.69
N ALA A 59 -11.23 14.82 9.88
CA ALA A 59 -12.67 14.60 9.68
C ALA A 59 -13.53 15.47 10.61
N ARG A 60 -13.07 15.77 11.83
CA ARG A 60 -13.74 16.71 12.74
C ARG A 60 -13.67 18.17 12.25
N LEU A 61 -12.57 18.53 11.57
CA LEU A 61 -12.37 19.87 11.02
C LEU A 61 -13.10 20.06 9.67
N CYS A 62 -13.26 18.98 8.91
CA CYS A 62 -13.87 19.00 7.58
C CYS A 62 -15.05 18.02 7.48
N PRO A 63 -16.12 18.20 8.28
CA PRO A 63 -17.27 17.29 8.29
C PRO A 63 -17.96 17.20 6.92
N GLU A 64 -17.91 18.27 6.12
CA GLU A 64 -18.43 18.31 4.74
C GLU A 64 -17.79 17.26 3.81
N LEU A 65 -16.54 16.86 4.10
CA LEU A 65 -15.83 15.84 3.32
C LEU A 65 -16.21 14.42 3.74
N VAL A 66 -16.87 14.25 4.90
CA VAL A 66 -17.25 12.95 5.46
C VAL A 66 -18.75 12.93 5.81
N PRO A 67 -19.65 13.10 4.82
CA PRO A 67 -21.09 13.21 5.06
C PRO A 67 -21.74 11.94 5.63
N GLY A 68 -21.07 10.79 5.57
CA GLY A 68 -21.62 9.53 6.08
C GLY A 68 -20.60 8.40 6.19
N GLU A 69 -21.05 7.27 6.75
CA GLU A 69 -20.19 6.13 7.04
C GLU A 69 -19.56 5.52 5.78
N THR A 70 -20.35 5.35 4.72
CA THR A 70 -19.86 4.81 3.43
C THR A 70 -18.74 5.66 2.86
N GLU A 71 -18.88 6.99 2.91
CA GLU A 71 -17.88 7.91 2.41
C GLU A 71 -16.63 7.92 3.31
N LYS A 72 -16.83 7.81 4.63
CA LYS A 72 -15.75 7.63 5.60
C LYS A 72 -14.91 6.40 5.28
N VAL A 73 -15.55 5.27 5.00
CA VAL A 73 -14.86 4.03 4.61
C VAL A 73 -14.12 4.21 3.28
N ARG A 74 -14.75 4.81 2.27
CA ARG A 74 -14.13 5.09 0.97
C ARG A 74 -12.85 5.93 1.12
N LEU A 75 -12.89 6.96 1.95
CA LEU A 75 -11.74 7.82 2.20
C LEU A 75 -10.64 7.12 3.01
N MET A 76 -10.99 6.30 4.00
CA MET A 76 -10.02 5.45 4.72
C MET A 76 -9.30 4.50 3.76
N MET A 77 -10.03 3.86 2.85
CA MET A 77 -9.45 2.97 1.82
C MET A 77 -8.47 3.71 0.89
N LYS A 78 -8.76 4.97 0.54
CA LYS A 78 -7.86 5.83 -0.25
C LYS A 78 -6.62 6.27 0.54
N MET A 79 -6.77 6.46 1.85
CA MET A 79 -5.71 6.88 2.75
C MET A 79 -4.71 5.76 3.05
N PHE A 80 -5.19 4.52 3.24
CA PHE A 80 -4.32 3.38 3.54
C PHE A 80 -3.28 3.10 2.45
N ARG A 81 -2.15 2.54 2.84
CA ARG A 81 -1.14 2.03 1.90
C ARG A 81 -1.76 0.98 0.99
N SER A 82 -1.25 0.89 -0.24
CA SER A 82 -1.81 -0.01 -1.26
C SER A 82 -1.72 -1.49 -0.90
N ASP A 83 -0.71 -1.91 -0.13
CA ASP A 83 -0.60 -3.30 0.36
C ASP A 83 -1.68 -3.63 1.39
N ILE A 84 -1.95 -2.71 2.32
CA ILE A 84 -3.02 -2.83 3.32
C ILE A 84 -4.40 -2.74 2.65
N ALA A 85 -4.64 -1.73 1.81
CA ALA A 85 -5.93 -1.53 1.14
C ALA A 85 -6.35 -2.74 0.28
N LYS A 86 -5.38 -3.40 -0.38
CA LYS A 86 -5.64 -4.66 -1.10
C LYS A 86 -6.10 -5.78 -0.18
N GLN A 87 -5.46 -5.95 0.98
CA GLN A 87 -5.86 -6.95 1.97
C GLN A 87 -7.22 -6.62 2.60
N VAL A 88 -7.49 -5.35 2.88
CA VAL A 88 -8.79 -4.91 3.43
C VAL A 88 -9.93 -5.16 2.44
N SER A 89 -9.67 -4.97 1.14
CA SER A 89 -10.63 -5.22 0.06
C SER A 89 -10.79 -6.70 -0.29
N ALA A 90 -9.90 -7.57 0.21
CA ALA A 90 -9.94 -9.00 -0.11
C ALA A 90 -11.14 -9.67 0.58
N GLY A 91 -11.67 -10.71 -0.05
CA GLY A 91 -12.85 -11.46 0.41
C GLY A 91 -14.04 -11.27 -0.52
N ASP A 92 -15.22 -11.70 -0.06
CA ASP A 92 -16.45 -11.70 -0.86
C ASP A 92 -17.01 -10.29 -1.09
N SER A 93 -16.72 -9.35 -0.18
CA SER A 93 -17.15 -7.96 -0.30
C SER A 93 -16.19 -6.96 0.39
N PRO A 94 -16.07 -5.73 -0.16
CA PRO A 94 -15.34 -4.65 0.49
C PRO A 94 -16.04 -4.20 1.78
N PRO A 95 -15.31 -3.62 2.75
CA PRO A 95 -15.93 -3.15 3.98
C PRO A 95 -16.92 -2.02 3.69
N THR A 96 -18.08 -2.07 4.35
CA THR A 96 -19.12 -1.02 4.30
C THR A 96 -19.23 -0.24 5.60
N ARG A 97 -18.70 -0.80 6.70
CA ARG A 97 -18.68 -0.19 8.03
C ARG A 97 -17.27 0.22 8.43
N VAL A 98 -17.17 1.31 9.20
CA VAL A 98 -15.88 1.84 9.66
C VAL A 98 -15.17 0.84 10.57
N SER A 99 -15.90 0.19 11.47
CA SER A 99 -15.33 -0.80 12.40
C SER A 99 -14.71 -2.00 11.67
N ASP A 100 -15.35 -2.49 10.61
CA ASP A 100 -14.85 -3.58 9.78
C ASP A 100 -13.60 -3.16 9.00
N CYS A 101 -13.64 -1.97 8.39
CA CYS A 101 -12.49 -1.38 7.68
C CYS A 101 -11.25 -1.29 8.59
N ILE A 102 -11.41 -0.74 9.80
CA ILE A 102 -10.33 -0.60 10.78
C ILE A 102 -9.81 -1.98 11.24
N SER A 103 -10.72 -2.90 11.59
CA SER A 103 -10.33 -4.23 12.06
C SER A 103 -9.54 -5.01 11.02
N ARG A 104 -9.96 -4.96 9.75
CA ARG A 104 -9.24 -5.57 8.63
C ARG A 104 -7.88 -4.89 8.42
N ALA A 105 -7.80 -3.57 8.50
CA ALA A 105 -6.56 -2.82 8.29
C ALA A 105 -5.49 -3.15 9.34
N ILE A 106 -5.88 -3.21 10.63
CA ILE A 106 -4.97 -3.57 11.73
C ILE A 106 -4.42 -5.00 11.54
N ARG A 107 -5.30 -5.96 11.22
CA ARG A 107 -4.86 -7.35 10.94
C ARG A 107 -3.93 -7.40 9.73
N ALA A 108 -4.26 -6.69 8.67
CA ALA A 108 -3.42 -6.63 7.47
C ALA A 108 -2.03 -6.05 7.78
N GLU A 109 -1.95 -4.95 8.52
CA GLU A 109 -0.68 -4.36 8.93
C GLU A 109 0.20 -5.34 9.73
N TYR A 110 -0.39 -6.03 10.70
CA TYR A 110 0.32 -7.04 11.49
C TYR A 110 0.98 -8.11 10.61
N TRP A 111 0.20 -8.77 9.75
CA TRP A 111 0.71 -9.86 8.92
C TRP A 111 1.70 -9.36 7.86
N ILE A 112 1.43 -8.22 7.23
CA ILE A 112 2.34 -7.62 6.25
C ILE A 112 3.69 -7.28 6.88
N ASN A 113 3.70 -6.71 8.09
CA ASN A 113 4.94 -6.34 8.76
C ASN A 113 5.73 -7.58 9.19
N ARG A 114 5.05 -8.61 9.72
CA ARG A 114 5.67 -9.90 10.03
C ARG A 114 6.36 -10.52 8.81
N ASP A 115 5.67 -10.60 7.68
CA ASP A 115 6.23 -11.15 6.44
C ASP A 115 7.43 -10.32 5.93
N LYS A 116 7.37 -9.00 6.09
CA LYS A 116 8.47 -8.08 5.75
C LYS A 116 9.69 -8.32 6.64
N ASP A 117 9.48 -8.47 7.93
CA ASP A 117 10.55 -8.72 8.91
C ASP A 117 11.21 -10.07 8.67
N GLU A 118 10.43 -11.15 8.52
CA GLU A 118 10.95 -12.49 8.20
C GLU A 118 11.78 -12.47 6.91
N ARG A 119 11.28 -11.78 5.87
CA ARG A 119 12.02 -11.62 4.61
C ARG A 119 13.29 -10.79 4.77
N ALA A 120 13.24 -9.71 5.56
CA ALA A 120 14.41 -8.88 5.85
C ALA A 120 15.50 -9.66 6.60
N GLN A 121 15.11 -10.48 7.59
CA GLN A 121 16.04 -11.36 8.32
C GLN A 121 16.69 -12.39 7.38
N PHE A 122 15.90 -13.03 6.52
CA PHE A 122 16.42 -13.97 5.53
C PHE A 122 17.47 -13.33 4.61
N PHE A 123 17.20 -12.12 4.10
CA PHE A 123 18.17 -11.42 3.25
C PHE A 123 19.40 -10.94 4.02
N LYS A 124 19.26 -10.60 5.30
CA LYS A 124 20.38 -10.22 6.17
C LYS A 124 21.34 -11.40 6.36
N VAL A 125 20.83 -12.57 6.77
CA VAL A 125 21.63 -13.80 6.95
C VAL A 125 22.37 -14.15 5.66
N LYS A 126 21.67 -14.16 4.51
CA LYS A 126 22.28 -14.50 3.22
C LYS A 126 23.39 -13.52 2.80
N LYS A 127 23.28 -12.25 3.20
CA LYS A 127 24.32 -11.24 2.94
C LYS A 127 25.56 -11.49 3.81
N GLU A 128 25.35 -11.86 5.06
CA GLU A 128 26.41 -12.19 6.03
C GLU A 128 27.14 -13.48 5.62
N GLU A 129 26.44 -14.53 5.20
CA GLU A 129 27.03 -15.77 4.66
C GLU A 129 27.94 -15.50 3.46
N LYS A 130 27.50 -14.66 2.52
CA LYS A 130 28.30 -14.25 1.35
C LYS A 130 29.50 -13.38 1.70
N ALA A 131 29.42 -12.62 2.79
CA ALA A 131 30.54 -11.83 3.28
C ALA A 131 31.60 -12.74 3.95
N MET A 132 31.15 -13.73 4.73
CA MET A 132 32.01 -14.69 5.42
C MET A 132 32.68 -15.70 4.46
N GLY A 133 31.99 -16.10 3.38
CA GLY A 133 32.53 -16.97 2.32
C GLY A 133 33.60 -16.35 1.41
N LYS A 134 33.93 -15.05 1.56
CA LYS A 134 35.06 -14.40 0.85
C LYS A 134 36.40 -14.55 1.58
N GLN A 135 36.42 -15.10 2.79
CA GLN A 135 37.64 -15.19 3.61
C GLN A 135 38.37 -16.55 3.48
N THR A 136 37.84 -17.50 2.71
CA THR A 136 38.44 -18.82 2.49
C THR A 136 38.39 -19.24 1.01
N GLN A 137 39.15 -18.52 0.17
CA GLN A 137 39.80 -19.18 -0.97
C GLN A 137 41.26 -18.75 -1.00
N PRO A 138 42.23 -19.66 -0.76
CA PRO A 138 43.56 -19.41 -1.24
C PRO A 138 43.47 -19.35 -2.76
N ARG A 139 43.81 -18.19 -3.32
CA ARG A 139 44.03 -18.02 -4.75
C ARG A 139 45.17 -18.99 -5.09
N GLN A 140 44.86 -20.19 -5.57
CA GLN A 140 45.87 -21.10 -6.10
C GLN A 140 46.46 -20.43 -7.34
N ASN A 141 47.59 -19.77 -7.12
CA ASN A 141 48.44 -19.22 -8.14
C ASN A 141 49.09 -20.41 -8.85
N TYR A 142 48.48 -20.87 -9.94
CA TYR A 142 49.21 -21.72 -10.88
C TYR A 142 50.19 -20.81 -11.62
N GLU A 143 51.42 -20.73 -11.11
CA GLU A 143 52.55 -20.21 -11.88
C GLU A 143 52.79 -21.13 -13.06
N MET A 144 52.23 -20.78 -14.22
CA MET A 144 52.68 -21.37 -15.47
C MET A 144 54.00 -20.70 -15.87
N ASN A 145 55.07 -21.43 -15.62
CA ASN A 145 56.45 -21.11 -15.92
C ASN A 145 56.63 -20.84 -17.43
N GLN A 146 57.11 -19.64 -17.77
CA GLN A 146 57.43 -19.24 -19.14
C GLN A 146 58.79 -19.82 -19.57
N LYS A 147 58.78 -20.65 -20.62
CA LYS A 147 59.94 -20.79 -21.54
C LYS A 147 59.46 -21.04 -22.96
N GLY A 148 59.80 -20.11 -23.87
CA GLY A 148 60.14 -20.46 -25.25
C GLY A 148 59.28 -19.92 -26.40
N GLN A 149 59.71 -18.75 -26.90
CA GLN A 149 59.75 -18.31 -28.31
C GLN A 149 58.52 -17.64 -28.99
N PRO A 150 58.78 -16.66 -29.91
CA PRO A 150 57.79 -15.69 -30.36
C PRO A 150 57.32 -15.93 -31.80
N ARG A 151 56.06 -15.65 -32.14
CA ARG A 151 55.63 -15.34 -33.53
C ARG A 151 54.42 -14.40 -33.60
N ASN A 152 54.71 -13.18 -34.05
CA ASN A 152 54.07 -12.37 -35.09
C ASN A 152 52.53 -12.25 -35.20
N PHE A 153 52.13 -10.97 -35.25
CA PHE A 153 51.12 -10.38 -36.13
C PHE A 153 49.67 -10.90 -36.02
N ALA A 154 48.76 -10.05 -35.53
CA ALA A 154 48.00 -9.16 -36.42
C ALA A 154 46.98 -8.32 -35.64
N GLN A 155 47.01 -7.05 -36.02
CA GLN A 155 46.00 -6.00 -35.92
C GLN A 155 44.56 -6.51 -36.16
N SER A 156 43.59 -5.96 -35.41
CA SER A 156 42.38 -5.30 -35.96
C SER A 156 41.08 -5.52 -35.16
N SER A 157 40.61 -4.43 -34.55
CA SER A 157 39.27 -3.82 -34.69
C SER A 157 37.98 -4.53 -34.24
N LYS A 158 37.14 -3.72 -33.58
CA LYS A 158 35.64 -3.67 -33.65
C LYS A 158 34.91 -4.89 -33.03
N GLN A 159 33.71 -4.83 -32.46
CA GLN A 159 32.63 -3.85 -32.30
C GLN A 159 31.66 -4.45 -31.24
N PHE A 160 31.05 -3.59 -30.42
CA PHE A 160 29.66 -3.58 -29.92
C PHE A 160 28.92 -4.89 -29.56
N GLY A 161 28.26 -4.87 -28.39
CA GLY A 161 27.17 -5.78 -28.08
C GLY A 161 26.40 -5.42 -26.80
N ARG A 162 25.39 -4.55 -26.93
CA ARG A 162 24.31 -4.35 -25.94
C ARG A 162 23.65 -5.69 -25.62
N ASN A 163 23.57 -6.10 -24.35
CA ASN A 163 22.68 -7.20 -23.96
C ASN A 163 21.45 -6.70 -23.18
N LYS A 164 20.34 -6.80 -23.91
CA LYS A 164 18.95 -6.62 -23.53
C LYS A 164 18.54 -7.47 -22.33
N ARG A 165 17.81 -6.82 -21.44
CA ARG A 165 16.72 -7.34 -20.61
C ARG A 165 15.91 -8.41 -21.36
N LYS A 166 15.88 -9.64 -20.86
CA LYS A 166 14.88 -10.65 -21.22
C LYS A 166 13.83 -10.73 -20.10
N GLU A 167 12.67 -10.20 -20.44
CA GLU A 167 11.36 -10.62 -19.93
C GLU A 167 11.20 -12.13 -20.16
N ASN A 168 10.71 -12.86 -19.15
CA ASN A 168 10.21 -14.21 -19.33
C ASN A 168 8.82 -14.29 -18.70
N THR A 169 7.82 -14.12 -19.57
CA THR A 169 6.43 -14.52 -19.38
C THR A 169 6.33 -15.97 -19.85
N SER A 170 6.10 -16.92 -18.93
CA SER A 170 5.33 -18.16 -19.14
C SER A 170 5.69 -19.20 -18.08
N GLY A 171 4.74 -19.52 -17.21
CA GLY A 171 4.86 -20.58 -16.22
C GLY A 171 3.51 -20.86 -15.58
N GLN A 172 2.60 -21.44 -16.38
CA GLN A 172 1.34 -22.01 -15.91
C GLN A 172 1.62 -22.94 -14.72
N ARG A 173 1.10 -22.60 -13.54
CA ARG A 173 1.06 -23.53 -12.40
C ARG A 173 -0.24 -24.31 -12.45
N ASN A 174 -0.08 -25.60 -12.71
CA ASN A 174 -1.13 -26.61 -12.73
C ASN A 174 -1.60 -26.88 -11.28
N TYR A 175 -2.89 -26.72 -11.00
CA TYR A 175 -3.51 -27.13 -9.72
C TYR A 175 -4.13 -28.52 -9.91
N PRO A 176 -3.95 -29.48 -8.96
CA PRO A 176 -4.52 -30.80 -9.10
C PRO A 176 -6.04 -30.78 -8.91
N GLN A 177 -6.76 -31.20 -9.95
CA GLN A 177 -8.21 -31.32 -10.01
C GLN A 177 -8.67 -32.61 -9.32
N LYS A 178 -9.42 -32.50 -8.21
CA LYS A 178 -10.10 -33.63 -7.58
C LYS A 178 -11.23 -34.11 -8.52
N LYS A 179 -11.19 -35.39 -8.88
CA LYS A 179 -12.20 -36.06 -9.70
C LYS A 179 -13.49 -36.24 -8.90
N ILE A 180 -14.61 -35.72 -9.43
CA ILE A 180 -15.96 -36.08 -8.99
C ILE A 180 -16.48 -37.10 -9.99
N ALA A 181 -16.83 -38.29 -9.50
CA ALA A 181 -17.45 -39.35 -10.29
C ALA A 181 -18.90 -38.96 -10.65
N ARG A 182 -19.25 -39.10 -11.93
CA ARG A 182 -20.64 -39.01 -12.42
C ARG A 182 -21.33 -40.35 -12.21
N GLY A 183 -22.57 -40.32 -11.75
CA GLY A 183 -23.47 -41.46 -11.67
C GLY A 183 -24.92 -41.01 -11.92
N ASN A 184 -25.37 -41.27 -13.15
CA ASN A 184 -26.70 -41.52 -13.69
C ASN A 184 -27.88 -40.54 -13.56
N GLU A 185 -28.41 -40.26 -14.76
CA GLU A 185 -29.74 -39.77 -15.11
C GLU A 185 -30.84 -40.73 -14.62
N VAL A 186 -31.96 -40.15 -14.16
CA VAL A 186 -33.28 -40.77 -14.29
C VAL A 186 -34.27 -39.66 -14.64
N ALA A 187 -34.82 -39.73 -15.85
CA ALA A 187 -35.94 -38.90 -16.29
C ALA A 187 -37.25 -39.52 -15.77
N CYS A 188 -38.19 -38.69 -15.30
CA CYS A 188 -39.61 -38.99 -15.39
C CYS A 188 -40.45 -37.70 -15.42
N SER A 189 -41.47 -37.73 -16.27
CA SER A 189 -42.23 -36.66 -16.93
C SER A 189 -43.21 -35.85 -16.04
N PRO A 190 -43.81 -34.76 -16.57
CA PRO A 190 -44.73 -33.90 -15.82
C PRO A 190 -46.19 -34.41 -15.90
N GLY A 191 -46.91 -34.36 -14.78
CA GLY A 191 -48.35 -34.65 -14.71
C GLY A 191 -49.12 -33.43 -14.19
N LYS A 192 -50.03 -32.91 -15.02
CA LYS A 192 -51.06 -31.92 -14.67
C LYS A 192 -52.20 -32.60 -13.90
N ALA A 193 -52.76 -31.92 -12.90
CA ALA A 193 -54.19 -31.63 -12.72
C ALA A 193 -54.33 -30.67 -11.53
#